data_AF-E6U1J9-F1
#
_entry.id   AF-E6U1J9-F1
#
_cell.length_a   1.000
_cell.length_b   1.000
_cell.length_c   1.000
_cell.angle_alpha   90.00
_cell.angle_beta   90.00
_cell.angle_gamma   90.00
#
_symmetry.space_group_name_H-M   'P 1'
#
loop_
_entity.id
_entity.type
_entity.pdbx_description
1 polymer ?
#
loop_
_entity_poly.entity_id
_entity_poly.type
_entity_poly.pdbx_seq_one_letter_code
_entity_poly.pdbx_strand_id
1 'polypeptide(L)'
;MKECDFMSKPSITVNVEGVGATVTSIGLFNMELRKDLIATVRSTSRAIQQDGKANAPVSKTPKSRGRSGDLRRSIRPKYFDGGLSSTVVPRKPRGSHRHLVAYGTQRRVNKSGANRGRMPKNPFMEKAQENNERKYNNEVRRIVEHDKTI
;
A
#
# COMPACT_ATOMS: atom_id res chain seq x y z
N MET A 1 -27.55 40.95 -62.25
CA MET A 1 -27.09 40.44 -60.95
C MET A 1 -27.21 38.93 -61.01
N LYS A 2 -26.08 38.20 -60.94
CA LYS A 2 -26.04 36.72 -61.03
C LYS A 2 -26.11 36.16 -59.61
N GLU A 3 -27.16 35.40 -59.32
CA GLU A 3 -27.23 34.56 -58.12
C GLU A 3 -26.25 33.40 -58.29
N CYS A 4 -25.29 33.28 -57.37
CA CYS A 4 -24.38 32.16 -57.28
C CYS A 4 -24.98 31.15 -56.30
N ASP A 5 -25.54 30.06 -56.83
CA ASP A 5 -25.98 28.90 -56.05
C ASP A 5 -24.80 28.26 -55.33
N PHE A 6 -24.77 28.45 -54.00
CA PHE A 6 -23.80 27.83 -53.11
C PHE A 6 -24.23 26.37 -52.89
N MET A 7 -23.73 25.46 -53.74
CA MET A 7 -24.02 24.03 -53.64
C MET A 7 -23.67 23.51 -52.23
N SER A 8 -24.69 23.11 -51.48
CA SER A 8 -24.54 22.49 -50.16
C SER A 8 -23.79 21.16 -50.31
N LYS A 9 -22.60 21.05 -49.71
CA LYS A 9 -21.86 19.78 -49.61
C LYS A 9 -22.75 18.73 -48.93
N PRO A 10 -22.84 17.50 -49.45
CA PRO A 10 -23.57 16.43 -48.77
C PRO A 10 -22.89 16.14 -47.43
N SER A 11 -23.56 16.49 -46.33
CA SER A 11 -23.15 16.12 -44.98
C SER A 11 -23.63 14.71 -44.67
N ILE A 12 -22.70 13.75 -44.55
CA ILE A 12 -23.01 12.41 -44.07
C ILE A 12 -23.05 12.48 -42.54
N THR A 13 -24.25 12.47 -41.98
CA THR A 13 -24.45 12.39 -40.53
C THR A 13 -24.45 10.92 -40.12
N VAL A 14 -23.34 10.44 -39.56
CA VAL A 14 -23.27 9.10 -38.98
C VAL A 14 -23.81 9.17 -37.56
N ASN A 15 -25.03 8.69 -37.34
CA ASN A 15 -25.57 8.50 -36.00
C ASN A 15 -25.01 7.19 -35.43
N VAL A 16 -24.02 7.31 -34.55
CA VAL A 16 -23.52 6.15 -33.79
C VAL A 16 -24.45 5.95 -32.61
N GLU A 17 -25.34 4.96 -32.72
CA GLU A 17 -26.23 4.57 -31.62
C GLU A 17 -25.42 3.81 -30.53
N GLY A 18 -25.74 4.05 -29.25
CA GLY A 18 -25.16 3.29 -28.12
C GLY A 18 -23.95 3.90 -27.43
N VAL A 19 -23.39 5.02 -27.90
CA VAL A 19 -22.19 5.65 -27.30
C VAL A 19 -22.35 5.93 -25.79
N GLY A 20 -23.53 6.39 -25.35
CA GLY A 20 -23.80 6.65 -23.94
C GLY A 20 -23.78 5.37 -23.08
N ALA A 21 -24.30 4.26 -23.58
CA ALA A 21 -24.31 2.98 -22.87
C ALA A 21 -22.88 2.42 -22.76
N THR A 22 -22.10 2.52 -23.84
CA THR A 22 -20.69 2.07 -23.88
C THR A 22 -19.79 2.91 -22.97
N VAL A 23 -19.96 4.24 -22.93
CA VAL A 23 -19.19 5.11 -22.03
C VAL A 23 -19.52 4.80 -20.57
N THR A 24 -20.79 4.53 -20.27
CA THR A 24 -21.23 4.14 -18.92
C THR A 24 -20.66 2.78 -18.51
N SER A 25 -20.65 1.79 -19.41
CA SER A 25 -20.06 0.48 -19.14
C SER A 25 -18.54 0.57 -18.94
N ILE A 26 -17.83 1.37 -19.75
CA ILE A 26 -16.39 1.65 -19.55
C ILE A 26 -16.14 2.33 -18.19
N GLY A 27 -17.01 3.25 -17.79
CA GLY A 27 -16.94 3.92 -16.49
C GLY A 27 -17.15 2.95 -15.32
N LEU A 28 -18.18 2.10 -15.39
CA LEU A 28 -18.47 1.06 -14.40
C LEU A 28 -17.33 0.05 -14.28
N PHE A 29 -16.78 -0.39 -15.42
CA PHE A 29 -15.66 -1.31 -15.50
C PHE A 29 -14.42 -0.79 -14.76
N ASN A 30 -14.04 0.47 -15.02
CA ASN A 30 -12.94 1.13 -14.31
C ASN A 30 -13.19 1.25 -12.80
N MET A 31 -14.46 1.39 -12.38
CA MET A 31 -14.80 1.45 -10.95
C MET A 31 -14.71 0.09 -10.26
N GLU A 32 -15.09 -0.99 -10.92
CA GLU A 32 -14.99 -2.35 -10.38
C GLU A 32 -13.53 -2.76 -10.20
N LEU A 33 -12.71 -2.60 -11.25
CA LEU A 33 -11.27 -2.83 -11.18
C LEU A 33 -10.62 -2.04 -10.04
N ARG A 34 -10.99 -0.76 -9.89
CA ARG A 34 -10.49 0.09 -8.82
C ARG A 34 -10.89 -0.43 -7.44
N LYS A 35 -12.14 -0.90 -7.26
CA LYS A 35 -12.61 -1.46 -5.98
C LYS A 35 -11.84 -2.72 -5.62
N ASP A 36 -11.60 -3.61 -6.58
CA ASP A 36 -10.89 -4.86 -6.37
C ASP A 36 -9.43 -4.64 -6.01
N LEU A 37 -8.76 -3.70 -6.70
CA LEU A 37 -7.40 -3.30 -6.34
C LEU A 37 -7.34 -2.71 -4.92
N ILE A 38 -8.29 -1.85 -4.54
CA ILE A 38 -8.35 -1.30 -3.17
C ILE A 38 -8.58 -2.40 -2.14
N ALA A 39 -9.44 -3.39 -2.44
CA ALA A 39 -9.69 -4.52 -1.55
C ALA A 39 -8.42 -5.35 -1.34
N THR A 40 -7.69 -5.65 -2.40
CA THR A 40 -6.40 -6.35 -2.37
C THR A 40 -5.35 -5.58 -1.58
N VAL A 41 -5.19 -4.27 -1.83
CA VAL A 41 -4.26 -3.43 -1.06
C VAL A 41 -4.61 -3.44 0.42
N ARG A 42 -5.90 -3.36 0.78
CA ARG A 42 -6.35 -3.39 2.18
C ARG A 42 -6.11 -4.74 2.84
N SER A 43 -6.37 -5.85 2.15
CA SER A 43 -6.17 -7.20 2.69
C SER A 43 -4.68 -7.47 2.93
N THR A 44 -3.82 -7.20 1.93
CA THR A 44 -2.37 -7.32 2.05
C THR A 44 -1.81 -6.43 3.15
N SER A 45 -2.27 -5.17 3.24
CA SER A 45 -1.86 -4.25 4.30
C SER A 45 -2.11 -4.80 5.71
N ARG A 46 -3.26 -5.46 5.90
CA ARG A 46 -3.63 -6.06 7.19
C ARG A 46 -2.78 -7.27 7.50
N ALA A 47 -2.49 -8.11 6.50
CA ALA A 47 -1.59 -9.24 6.65
C ALA A 47 -0.17 -8.79 7.05
N ILE A 48 0.41 -7.83 6.33
CA ILE A 48 1.72 -7.24 6.66
C ILE A 48 1.70 -6.64 8.07
N GLN A 49 0.60 -5.99 8.48
CA GLN A 49 0.46 -5.45 9.83
C GLN A 49 0.48 -6.56 10.89
N GLN A 50 -0.23 -7.67 10.66
CA GLN A 50 -0.28 -8.79 11.59
C GLN A 50 1.08 -9.48 11.71
N ASP A 51 1.73 -9.76 10.58
CA ASP A 51 3.05 -10.38 10.54
C ASP A 51 4.12 -9.47 11.16
N GLY A 52 4.08 -8.17 10.83
CA GLY A 52 4.97 -7.19 11.45
C GLY A 52 4.78 -7.11 12.97
N LYS A 53 3.55 -7.28 13.47
CA LYS A 53 3.27 -7.33 14.91
C LYS A 53 3.76 -8.63 15.55
N ALA A 54 3.68 -9.76 14.86
CA ALA A 54 4.19 -11.04 15.34
C ALA A 54 5.72 -11.04 15.44
N ASN A 55 6.39 -10.43 14.45
CA ASN A 55 7.86 -10.36 14.37
C ASN A 55 8.49 -9.28 15.26
N ALA A 56 7.70 -8.28 15.68
CA ALA A 56 8.21 -7.17 16.49
C ALA A 56 8.67 -7.65 17.88
N PRO A 57 9.86 -7.24 18.35
CA PRO A 57 10.35 -7.65 19.66
C PRO A 57 9.46 -7.10 20.77
N VAL A 58 9.15 -7.95 21.76
CA VAL A 58 8.39 -7.60 22.96
C VAL A 58 9.29 -7.76 24.17
N SER A 59 9.26 -6.80 25.11
CA SER A 59 10.02 -6.93 26.36
C SER A 59 9.46 -8.08 27.19
N LYS A 60 10.33 -8.99 27.64
CA LYS A 60 9.94 -10.10 28.53
C LYS A 60 9.49 -9.59 29.90
N THR A 61 10.09 -8.50 30.36
CA THR A 61 9.70 -7.79 31.58
C THR A 61 8.61 -6.74 31.26
N PRO A 62 7.46 -6.78 31.94
CA PRO A 62 6.52 -5.67 31.90
C PRO A 62 7.19 -4.44 32.53
N LYS A 63 7.04 -3.26 31.91
CA LYS A 63 7.50 -2.01 32.52
C LYS A 63 6.71 -1.77 33.81
N SER A 64 7.40 -1.43 34.90
CA SER A 64 6.77 -1.04 36.18
C SER A 64 5.87 0.20 36.06
N ARG A 65 6.07 1.02 35.01
CA ARG A 65 5.14 2.08 34.58
C ARG A 65 5.00 2.05 33.05
N GLY A 66 3.86 1.54 32.58
CA GLY A 66 3.48 1.50 31.17
C GLY A 66 3.41 0.09 30.56
N ARG A 67 2.51 -0.11 29.58
CA ARG A 67 2.30 -1.41 28.93
C ARG A 67 3.51 -1.81 28.08
N SER A 68 4.00 -3.04 28.23
CA SER A 68 5.01 -3.64 27.35
C SER A 68 4.46 -3.71 25.91
N GLY A 69 5.14 -3.10 24.94
CA GLY A 69 4.82 -3.25 23.51
C GLY A 69 4.35 -2.01 22.75
N ASP A 70 4.94 -0.83 22.99
CA ASP A 70 4.65 0.39 22.20
C ASP A 70 4.98 0.21 20.72
N LEU A 71 6.10 -0.45 20.39
CA LEU A 71 6.49 -0.68 19.00
C LEU A 71 5.46 -1.52 18.24
N ARG A 72 5.06 -2.67 18.80
CA ARG A 72 4.05 -3.57 18.21
C ARG A 72 2.72 -2.84 17.97
N ARG A 73 2.27 -2.04 18.93
CA ARG A 73 1.02 -1.26 18.82
C ARG A 73 1.10 -0.11 17.81
N SER A 74 2.32 0.32 17.46
CA SER A 74 2.55 1.41 16.53
C SER A 74 2.50 1.01 15.05
N ILE A 75 2.56 -0.29 14.74
CA ILE A 75 2.53 -0.81 13.37
C ILE A 75 1.11 -0.66 12.83
N ARG A 76 0.96 0.23 11.84
CA ARG A 76 -0.34 0.57 11.24
C ARG A 76 -0.22 0.91 9.76
N PRO A 77 -1.15 0.43 8.91
CA PRO A 77 -1.24 0.89 7.54
C PRO A 77 -1.65 2.37 7.49
N LYS A 78 -1.14 3.09 6.50
CA LYS A 78 -1.70 4.36 6.01
C LYS A 78 -1.95 4.19 4.52
N TYR A 79 -3.15 4.56 4.10
CA TYR A 79 -3.58 4.46 2.72
C TYR A 79 -3.40 5.82 2.03
N PHE A 80 -3.09 5.79 0.74
CA PHE A 80 -3.01 6.96 -0.13
C PHE A 80 -3.84 6.71 -1.39
N ASP A 81 -4.03 7.75 -2.21
CA ASP A 81 -4.69 7.66 -3.52
C ASP A 81 -6.10 7.03 -3.47
N GLY A 82 -6.85 7.32 -2.39
CA GLY A 82 -8.17 6.74 -2.15
C GLY A 82 -8.15 5.25 -1.77
N GLY A 83 -6.98 4.67 -1.48
CA GLY A 83 -6.81 3.27 -1.08
C GLY A 83 -6.03 2.40 -2.05
N LEU A 84 -5.57 2.94 -3.18
CA LEU A 84 -4.81 2.21 -4.20
C LEU A 84 -3.37 1.92 -3.80
N SER A 85 -2.85 2.67 -2.84
CA SER A 85 -1.51 2.45 -2.31
C SER A 85 -1.53 2.51 -0.79
N SER A 86 -0.56 1.84 -0.15
CA SER A 86 -0.47 1.82 1.30
C SER A 86 0.98 1.73 1.79
N THR A 87 1.23 2.29 2.97
CA THR A 87 2.47 2.09 3.72
C THR A 87 2.18 1.49 5.08
N VAL A 88 2.74 0.32 5.34
CA VAL A 88 2.65 -0.35 6.64
C VAL A 88 3.97 -0.17 7.37
N VAL A 89 3.98 0.68 8.39
CA VAL A 89 5.18 0.97 9.18
C VAL A 89 4.82 1.24 10.65
N PRO A 90 5.77 1.07 11.59
CA PRO A 90 5.63 1.57 12.95
C PRO A 90 5.61 3.10 12.98
N ARG A 91 4.57 3.71 13.56
CA ARG A 91 4.33 5.17 13.52
C ARG A 91 4.64 5.87 14.84
N LYS A 92 5.10 7.13 14.75
CA LYS A 92 5.27 8.01 15.92
C LYS A 92 3.91 8.28 16.60
N PRO A 93 3.88 8.55 17.92
CA PRO A 93 5.04 8.63 18.82
C PRO A 93 5.59 7.25 19.26
N ARG A 94 4.76 6.21 19.23
CA ARG A 94 5.08 4.88 19.80
C ARG A 94 6.16 4.09 19.04
N GLY A 95 6.36 4.38 17.76
CA GLY A 95 7.35 3.73 16.88
C GLY A 95 8.59 4.58 16.59
N SER A 96 8.93 5.56 17.44
CA SER A 96 10.07 6.47 17.25
C SER A 96 11.41 5.74 17.07
N HIS A 97 11.65 4.72 17.90
CA HIS A 97 12.90 3.96 17.93
C HIS A 97 12.89 2.69 17.07
N ARG A 98 11.94 2.56 16.13
CA ARG A 98 11.86 1.39 15.24
C ARG A 98 13.15 1.12 14.46
N HIS A 99 13.87 2.17 14.09
CA HIS A 99 15.08 2.08 13.27
C HIS A 99 16.23 1.44 14.06
N LEU A 100 16.31 1.66 15.37
CA LEU A 100 17.29 1.01 16.23
C LEU A 100 17.09 -0.51 16.28
N VAL A 101 15.82 -0.95 16.23
CA VAL A 101 15.48 -2.37 16.14
C VAL A 101 15.77 -2.90 14.74
N ALA A 102 15.30 -2.21 13.71
CA ALA A 102 15.39 -2.66 12.32
C ALA A 102 16.84 -2.79 11.83
N TYR A 103 17.73 -1.87 12.22
CA TYR A 103 19.12 -1.80 11.75
C TYR A 103 20.14 -2.20 12.81
N GLY A 104 19.74 -2.25 14.08
CA GLY A 104 20.67 -2.40 15.19
C GLY A 104 21.42 -1.11 15.49
N THR A 105 22.41 -1.21 16.36
CA THR A 105 23.34 -0.12 16.68
C THR A 105 24.77 -0.59 16.51
N GLN A 106 25.71 0.36 16.46
CA GLN A 106 27.13 0.09 16.61
C GLN A 106 27.46 -0.15 18.10
N ARG A 107 28.68 -0.63 18.37
CA ARG A 107 29.18 -0.78 19.74
C ARG A 107 29.22 0.60 20.40
N ARG A 108 28.57 0.72 21.57
CA ARG A 108 28.50 1.97 22.33
C ARG A 108 29.52 1.95 23.46
N VAL A 109 30.22 3.05 23.64
CA VAL A 109 31.18 3.24 24.74
C VAL A 109 30.83 4.57 25.43
N ASN A 110 30.97 4.64 26.75
CA ASN A 110 30.83 5.90 27.47
C ASN A 110 32.12 6.74 27.38
N LYS A 111 32.09 7.98 27.89
CA LYS A 111 33.27 8.85 27.93
C LYS A 111 34.44 8.23 28.71
N SER A 112 34.14 7.39 29.70
CA SER A 112 35.10 6.69 30.56
C SER A 112 35.66 5.39 29.95
N GLY A 113 35.34 5.06 28.69
CA GLY A 113 35.82 3.84 28.03
C GLY A 113 35.05 2.55 28.34
N ALA A 114 34.06 2.57 29.24
CA ALA A 114 33.24 1.41 29.56
C ALA A 114 32.28 1.05 28.41
N ASN A 115 32.29 -0.23 28.03
CA ASN A 115 31.45 -0.79 26.98
C ASN A 115 29.98 -0.86 27.43
N ARG A 116 29.07 -0.28 26.63
CA ARG A 116 27.62 -0.28 26.84
C ARG A 116 26.90 -1.29 25.93
N GLY A 117 27.66 -2.08 25.18
CA GLY A 117 27.15 -3.14 24.30
C GLY A 117 26.68 -2.64 22.94
N ARG A 118 26.02 -3.55 22.23
CA ARG A 118 25.49 -3.37 20.87
C ARG A 118 24.08 -3.96 20.80
N MET A 119 23.14 -3.21 20.24
CA MET A 119 21.83 -3.75 19.88
C MET A 119 21.91 -4.51 18.55
N PRO A 120 21.53 -5.79 18.50
CA PRO A 120 21.53 -6.56 17.25
C PRO A 120 20.45 -6.07 16.28
N LYS A 121 20.68 -6.29 14.98
CA LYS A 121 19.72 -6.02 13.90
C LYS A 121 18.55 -7.02 13.98
N ASN A 122 17.31 -6.52 13.91
CA ASN A 122 16.12 -7.34 13.72
C ASN A 122 15.18 -6.69 12.67
N PRO A 123 15.24 -7.11 11.39
CA PRO A 123 14.45 -6.52 10.32
C PRO A 123 13.00 -7.05 10.30
N PHE A 124 12.24 -6.79 11.36
CA PHE A 124 10.91 -7.38 11.58
C PHE A 124 9.84 -6.98 10.55
N MET A 125 9.94 -5.77 9.98
CA MET A 125 9.02 -5.30 8.93
C MET A 125 9.38 -5.83 7.54
N GLU A 126 10.67 -5.94 7.24
CA GLU A 126 11.19 -6.44 5.95
C GLU A 126 10.71 -7.87 5.73
N LYS A 127 10.89 -8.75 6.73
CA LYS A 127 10.35 -10.11 6.73
C LYS A 127 8.83 -10.17 6.53
N ALA A 128 8.10 -9.23 7.15
CA ALA A 128 6.64 -9.17 7.00
C ALA A 128 6.20 -8.73 5.60
N GLN A 129 6.99 -7.88 4.94
CA GLN A 129 6.75 -7.46 3.55
C GLN A 129 7.05 -8.61 2.59
N GLU A 130 8.23 -9.22 2.68
CA GLU A 130 8.66 -10.34 1.83
C GLU A 130 7.65 -11.49 1.84
N ASN A 131 7.14 -11.85 3.02
CA ASN A 131 6.14 -12.93 3.18
C ASN A 131 4.82 -12.68 2.44
N ASN A 132 4.46 -11.41 2.22
CA ASN A 132 3.18 -11.02 1.63
C ASN A 132 3.32 -10.51 0.19
N GLU A 133 4.52 -10.17 -0.26
CA GLU A 133 4.81 -9.62 -1.58
C GLU A 133 4.37 -10.58 -2.70
N ARG A 134 4.74 -11.86 -2.61
CA ARG A 134 4.37 -12.86 -3.61
C ARG A 134 2.84 -13.00 -3.73
N LYS A 135 2.14 -13.02 -2.60
CA LYS A 135 0.66 -13.13 -2.55
C LYS A 135 0.02 -11.91 -3.20
N TYR A 136 0.50 -10.71 -2.88
CA TYR A 136 0.03 -9.47 -3.47
C TYR A 136 0.24 -9.43 -4.98
N ASN A 137 1.46 -9.73 -5.45
CA ASN A 137 1.79 -9.70 -6.87
C ASN A 137 0.96 -10.70 -7.67
N ASN A 138 0.72 -11.90 -7.13
CA ASN A 138 -0.15 -12.89 -7.77
C ASN A 138 -1.60 -12.39 -7.87
N GLU A 139 -2.13 -11.79 -6.81
CA GLU A 139 -3.52 -11.32 -6.80
C GLU A 139 -3.72 -10.11 -7.72
N VAL A 140 -2.77 -9.18 -7.75
CA VAL A 140 -2.81 -8.05 -8.70
C VAL A 140 -2.71 -8.53 -10.14
N ARG A 141 -1.82 -9.49 -10.44
CA ARG A 141 -1.75 -10.10 -11.77
C ARG A 141 -3.06 -10.76 -12.15
N ARG A 142 -3.67 -11.55 -11.25
CA ARG A 142 -4.97 -12.19 -11.48
C ARG A 142 -6.06 -11.18 -11.82
N ILE A 143 -6.15 -10.10 -11.05
CA ILE A 143 -7.14 -9.04 -11.28
C ILE A 143 -6.92 -8.39 -12.65
N VAL A 144 -5.68 -7.99 -12.97
CA VAL A 144 -5.36 -7.28 -14.21
C VAL A 144 -5.40 -8.18 -15.45
N GLU A 145 -5.03 -9.45 -15.34
CA GLU A 145 -5.00 -10.40 -16.46
C GLU A 145 -6.41 -10.93 -16.78
N HIS A 146 -7.23 -11.22 -15.76
CA HIS A 146 -8.65 -11.53 -15.95
C HIS A 146 -9.36 -10.38 -16.69
N ASP A 147 -8.96 -9.14 -16.40
CA ASP A 147 -9.48 -7.92 -17.00
C ASP A 147 -9.09 -7.74 -18.48
N LYS A 148 -7.97 -8.35 -18.94
CA LYS A 148 -7.53 -8.26 -20.34
C LYS A 148 -8.24 -9.25 -21.27
N THR A 149 -8.85 -10.28 -20.71
CA THR A 149 -9.44 -11.40 -21.47
C THR A 149 -10.94 -11.29 -21.71
N ILE A 150 -11.59 -10.27 -21.13
CA ILE A 150 -13.01 -9.93 -21.31
C ILE A 150 -13.10 -8.71 -22.23
#